data_AF-A0A3D5P4M3-F1
#
_entry.id   AF-A0A3D5P4M3-F1
#
_cell.length_a   1.000
_cell.length_b   1.000
_cell.length_c   1.000
_cell.angle_alpha   90.00
_cell.angle_beta   90.00
_cell.angle_gamma   90.00
#
_symmetry.space_group_name_H-M   'P 1'
#
loop_
_entity.id
_entity.type
_entity.pdbx_description
1 polymer ?
#
loop_
_entity_poly.entity_id
_entity_poly.type
_entity_poly.pdbx_seq_one_letter_code
_entity_poly.pdbx_strand_id
1 'polypeptide(L)'
;MTLLGNIIWFLLGGWALGLGYLMGAVLFFPLLPFLMPLVGYSFFPFGKTPVRRSDINAWKESRGEEVDLSAAKLASGKLRFLSNVLWVFTFGWLLALGHFIAAFANLVGCVFLFTIPICVPHMMAHF
;
A
#
# COMPACT_ATOMS: atom_id res chain seq x y z
N MET A 1 17.08 13.10 1.40
CA MET A 1 16.80 13.34 -0.04
C MET A 1 15.29 13.21 -0.32
N THR A 2 14.45 14.01 0.33
CA THR A 2 12.97 13.88 0.25
C THR A 2 12.39 14.49 -1.02
N LEU A 3 12.87 15.69 -1.38
CA LEU A 3 12.34 16.47 -2.50
C LEU A 3 12.60 15.76 -3.85
N LEU A 4 13.83 15.31 -4.07
CA LEU A 4 14.22 14.66 -5.33
C LEU A 4 13.45 13.34 -5.56
N GLY A 5 13.30 12.52 -4.52
CA GLY A 5 12.53 11.27 -4.59
C GLY A 5 11.05 11.51 -4.91
N ASN A 6 10.43 12.51 -4.29
CA ASN A 6 9.03 12.86 -4.56
C ASN A 6 8.84 13.41 -5.98
N ILE A 7 9.79 14.19 -6.51
CA ILE A 7 9.74 14.66 -7.90
C ILE A 7 9.82 13.48 -8.87
N ILE A 8 10.84 12.62 -8.73
CA ILE A 8 11.02 11.45 -9.60
C ILE A 8 9.77 10.56 -9.57
N TRP A 9 9.23 10.29 -8.37
CA TRP A 9 8.01 9.51 -8.20
C TRP A 9 6.81 10.12 -8.88
N PHE A 10 6.59 11.42 -8.70
CA PHE A 10 5.48 12.09 -9.32
C PHE A 10 5.58 11.98 -10.85
N LEU A 11 6.75 12.24 -11.45
CA LEU A 11 6.94 12.10 -12.90
C LEU A 11 6.77 10.66 -13.42
N LEU A 12 7.22 9.65 -12.69
CA LEU A 12 7.14 8.24 -13.11
C LEU A 12 5.73 7.62 -12.98
N GLY A 13 4.74 8.36 -12.49
CA GLY A 13 3.35 7.88 -12.38
C GLY A 13 2.78 7.88 -10.96
N GLY A 14 3.49 8.45 -9.99
CA GLY A 14 3.00 8.64 -8.62
C GLY A 14 1.70 9.46 -8.54
N TRP A 15 1.47 10.39 -9.47
CA TRP A 15 0.22 11.14 -9.60
C TRP A 15 -0.96 10.23 -9.95
N ALA A 16 -0.76 9.25 -10.85
CA ALA A 16 -1.80 8.33 -11.27
C ALA A 16 -2.19 7.38 -10.13
N LEU A 17 -1.20 6.89 -9.38
CA LEU A 17 -1.42 6.13 -8.14
C LEU A 17 -2.21 6.93 -7.11
N GLY A 18 -1.80 8.17 -6.83
CA GLY A 18 -2.49 9.06 -5.90
C GLY A 18 -3.95 9.31 -6.31
N LEU A 19 -4.21 9.55 -7.59
CA LEU A 19 -5.57 9.70 -8.13
C LEU A 19 -6.38 8.40 -8.03
N GLY A 20 -5.79 7.24 -8.28
CA GLY A 20 -6.45 5.94 -8.11
C GLY A 20 -6.94 5.73 -6.67
N TYR A 21 -6.08 6.03 -5.68
CA TYR A 21 -6.48 5.98 -4.27
C TYR A 21 -7.54 7.03 -3.92
N LEU A 22 -7.46 8.23 -4.50
CA LEU A 22 -8.47 9.27 -4.30
C LEU A 22 -9.84 8.85 -4.86
N MET A 23 -9.88 8.28 -6.07
CA MET A 23 -11.10 7.72 -6.65
C MET A 23 -11.68 6.61 -5.76
N GLY A 24 -10.84 5.72 -5.24
CA GLY A 24 -11.25 4.72 -4.25
C GLY A 24 -11.86 5.36 -2.99
N ALA A 25 -11.22 6.39 -2.44
CA ALA A 25 -11.74 7.10 -1.28
C ALA A 25 -13.10 7.75 -1.52
N VAL A 26 -13.32 8.32 -2.72
CA VAL A 26 -14.61 8.91 -3.12
C VAL A 26 -15.69 7.84 -3.30
N LEU A 27 -15.36 6.70 -3.94
CA LEU A 27 -16.30 5.58 -4.12
C LEU A 27 -16.73 4.98 -2.78
N PHE A 28 -15.81 4.86 -1.82
CA PHE A 28 -16.08 4.38 -0.47
C PHE A 28 -16.33 5.54 0.51
N PHE A 29 -17.21 6.48 0.12
CA PHE A 29 -17.46 7.75 0.81
C PHE A 29 -17.55 7.68 2.35
N PRO A 30 -18.22 6.69 2.99
CA PRO A 30 -18.25 6.60 4.46
C PRO A 30 -16.87 6.37 5.09
N LEU A 31 -15.92 5.79 4.36
CA LEU A 31 -14.55 5.53 4.81
C LEU A 31 -13.57 6.63 4.40
N LEU A 32 -14.01 7.67 3.68
CA LEU A 32 -13.17 8.77 3.19
C LEU A 32 -12.21 9.37 4.24
N PRO A 33 -12.61 9.69 5.50
CA PRO A 33 -11.67 10.22 6.50
C PRO A 33 -10.54 9.22 6.86
N PHE A 34 -10.79 7.92 6.75
CA PHE A 34 -9.80 6.87 7.00
C PHE A 34 -8.88 6.63 5.80
N LEU A 35 -9.35 6.87 4.57
CA LEU A 35 -8.57 6.68 3.35
C LEU A 35 -7.71 7.90 2.99
N MET A 36 -8.08 9.11 3.42
CA MET A 36 -7.33 10.33 3.11
C MET A 36 -5.83 10.30 3.47
N PRO A 37 -5.41 9.75 4.62
CA PRO A 37 -3.98 9.57 4.91
C PRO A 37 -3.28 8.73 3.83
N LEU A 38 -3.91 7.63 3.38
CA LEU A 38 -3.36 6.74 2.37
C LEU A 38 -3.19 7.42 1.01
N VAL A 39 -4.14 8.29 0.62
CA VAL A 39 -4.03 9.14 -0.57
C VAL A 39 -2.80 10.05 -0.47
N GLY A 40 -2.64 10.74 0.67
CA GLY A 40 -1.47 11.61 0.91
C GLY A 40 -0.13 10.85 0.94
N TYR A 41 -0.11 9.63 1.46
CA TYR A 41 1.06 8.74 1.39
C TYR A 41 1.39 8.33 -0.05
N SER A 42 0.38 8.10 -0.89
CA SER A 42 0.56 7.67 -2.28
C SER A 42 1.13 8.77 -3.17
N PHE A 43 0.72 10.04 -2.98
CA PHE A 43 1.26 11.17 -3.74
C PHE A 43 2.71 11.49 -3.38
N PHE A 44 3.07 11.42 -2.10
CA PHE A 44 4.38 11.87 -1.60
C PHE A 44 4.97 10.87 -0.58
N PRO A 45 5.44 9.69 -1.01
CA PRO A 45 5.82 8.63 -0.08
C PRO A 45 7.14 8.91 0.67
N PHE A 46 8.04 9.73 0.12
CA PHE A 46 9.38 9.92 0.69
C PHE A 46 9.41 10.94 1.83
N GLY A 47 10.42 10.79 2.70
CA GLY A 47 10.67 11.71 3.82
C GLY A 47 9.86 11.41 5.08
N LYS A 48 9.18 10.27 5.14
CA LYS A 48 8.44 9.81 6.32
C LYS A 48 9.23 8.70 7.00
N THR A 49 9.40 8.80 8.31
CA THR A 49 10.07 7.78 9.12
C THR A 49 9.05 7.01 9.95
N PRO A 50 9.16 5.67 10.03
CA PRO A 50 8.31 4.90 10.92
C PRO A 50 8.70 5.20 12.37
N VAL A 51 7.75 5.71 13.15
CA VAL A 51 7.92 5.98 14.58
C VAL A 51 7.15 4.94 15.38
N ARG A 52 7.72 4.49 16.50
CA ARG A 52 7.03 3.54 17.38
C ARG A 52 5.88 4.25 18.09
N ARG A 53 4.81 3.50 18.36
CA ARG A 53 3.66 4.03 19.11
C ARG A 53 4.02 4.46 20.53
N SER A 54 5.01 3.80 21.15
CA SER A 54 5.56 4.19 22.47
C SER A 54 6.06 5.63 22.48
N ASP A 55 6.80 6.01 21.44
CA ASP A 55 7.48 7.31 21.37
C ASP A 55 6.48 8.43 21.12
N ILE A 56 5.44 8.15 20.31
CA ILE A 56 4.31 9.06 20.09
C ILE A 56 3.51 9.25 21.38
N ASN A 57 3.26 8.18 22.15
CA ASN A 57 2.54 8.27 23.41
C ASN A 57 3.32 9.08 24.45
N ALA A 58 4.63 8.86 24.57
CA ALA A 58 5.50 9.65 25.43
C ALA A 58 5.51 11.13 25.02
N TRP A 59 5.50 11.43 23.72
CA TRP A 59 5.39 12.80 23.21
C TRP A 59 4.02 13.43 23.54
N LYS A 60 2.91 12.70 23.40
CA LYS A 60 1.55 13.18 23.77
C LYS A 60 1.43 13.46 25.26
N GLU A 61 1.95 12.56 26.08
CA GLU A 61 2.00 12.70 27.54
C GLU A 61 2.78 13.96 27.94
N SER A 62 3.89 14.25 27.26
CA SER A 62 4.66 15.50 27.47
C SER A 62 3.88 16.78 27.14
N ARG A 63 2.83 16.70 26.29
CA ARG A 63 1.95 17.83 25.96
C ARG A 63 0.69 17.89 26.83
N GLY A 64 0.54 16.99 27.79
CA GLY A 64 -0.66 16.88 28.62
C GLY A 64 -1.89 16.39 27.86
N GLU A 65 -1.72 15.74 26.70
CA GLU A 65 -2.82 15.08 25.98
C GLU A 65 -3.12 13.72 26.62
N GLU A 66 -4.39 13.43 26.86
CA GLU A 66 -4.80 12.11 27.35
C GLU A 66 -4.49 11.02 26.31
N VAL A 67 -3.74 10.00 26.73
CA VAL A 67 -3.41 8.87 25.87
C VAL A 67 -4.55 7.86 25.98
N ASP A 68 -5.38 7.79 24.94
CA ASP A 68 -6.51 6.86 24.85
C ASP A 68 -6.08 5.38 24.77
N LEU A 69 -5.71 4.78 25.92
CA LEU A 69 -5.47 3.34 26.06
C LEU A 69 -6.76 2.51 25.91
N SER A 70 -7.92 3.16 25.91
CA SER A 70 -9.26 2.54 25.82
C SER A 70 -9.46 1.76 24.51
N ALA A 71 -9.05 2.33 23.36
CA ALA A 71 -9.17 1.67 22.07
C ALA A 71 -8.31 0.39 21.97
N ALA A 72 -7.17 0.36 22.67
CA ALA A 72 -6.32 -0.83 22.76
C ALA A 72 -6.92 -1.91 23.69
N LYS A 73 -7.62 -1.51 24.76
CA LYS A 73 -8.36 -2.43 25.65
C LYS A 73 -9.61 -3.03 25.00
N LEU A 74 -10.24 -2.33 24.05
CA LEU A 74 -11.45 -2.80 23.36
C LEU A 74 -11.20 -4.01 22.44
N ALA A 75 -9.95 -4.25 22.04
CA ALA A 75 -9.54 -5.43 21.29
C ALA A 75 -9.44 -6.67 22.20
N SER A 76 -10.56 -7.04 22.82
CA SER A 76 -10.73 -8.34 23.49
C SER A 76 -10.24 -9.44 22.54
N GLY A 77 -9.43 -10.38 23.04
CA GLY A 77 -8.87 -11.46 22.22
C GLY A 77 -9.94 -12.23 21.43
N LYS A 78 -11.18 -12.29 21.95
CA LYS A 78 -12.35 -12.85 21.27
C LYS A 78 -12.79 -12.02 20.06
N LEU A 79 -12.85 -10.69 20.20
CA LEU A 79 -13.20 -9.79 19.09
C LEU A 79 -12.14 -9.86 17.98
N ARG A 80 -10.86 -9.87 18.36
CA ARG A 80 -9.75 -10.00 17.40
C ARG A 80 -9.83 -11.32 16.61
N PHE A 81 -10.16 -12.42 17.28
CA PHE A 81 -10.35 -13.71 16.62
C PHE A 81 -11.54 -13.67 15.63
N LEU A 82 -12.71 -13.18 16.06
CA LEU A 82 -13.90 -13.08 15.21
C LEU A 82 -13.67 -12.19 13.99
N SER A 83 -13.04 -11.03 14.18
CA SER A 83 -12.69 -10.13 13.07
C SER A 83 -11.74 -10.80 12.07
N ASN A 84 -10.78 -11.59 12.53
CA ASN A 84 -9.86 -12.31 11.64
C ASN A 84 -10.59 -13.38 10.82
N VAL A 85 -11.47 -14.16 11.46
CA VAL A 85 -12.29 -15.17 10.77
C VAL A 85 -13.19 -14.51 9.73
N LEU A 86 -13.93 -13.46 10.13
CA LEU A 86 -14.78 -12.70 9.22
C LEU A 86 -13.97 -12.15 8.03
N TRP A 87 -12.80 -11.57 8.29
CA TRP A 87 -11.93 -11.01 7.26
C TRP A 87 -11.46 -12.08 6.25
N VAL A 88 -11.01 -13.25 6.72
CA VAL A 88 -10.54 -14.34 5.83
C VAL A 88 -11.62 -14.75 4.83
N PHE A 89 -12.87 -14.89 5.30
CA PHE A 89 -13.99 -15.32 4.44
C PHE A 89 -14.52 -14.22 3.53
N THR A 90 -14.48 -12.97 3.95
CA THR A 90 -15.01 -11.84 3.16
C THR A 90 -14.00 -11.31 2.15
N PHE A 91 -12.79 -10.95 2.59
CA PHE A 91 -11.79 -10.24 1.78
C PHE A 91 -10.43 -10.95 1.70
N GLY A 92 -10.09 -11.80 2.67
CA GLY A 92 -8.76 -12.40 2.76
C GLY A 92 -8.43 -13.33 1.59
N TRP A 93 -9.38 -14.17 1.16
CA TRP A 93 -9.18 -15.07 0.02
C TRP A 93 -9.06 -14.34 -1.32
N LEU A 94 -9.81 -13.23 -1.51
CA LEU A 94 -9.69 -12.38 -2.70
C LEU A 94 -8.30 -11.73 -2.78
N LEU A 95 -7.79 -11.24 -1.63
CA LEU A 95 -6.45 -10.67 -1.57
C LEU A 95 -5.38 -11.72 -1.89
N ALA A 96 -5.55 -12.94 -1.39
CA ALA A 96 -4.66 -14.07 -1.68
C ALA A 96 -4.69 -14.44 -3.17
N LEU A 97 -5.87 -14.53 -3.78
CA LEU A 97 -6.03 -14.77 -5.21
C LEU A 97 -5.40 -13.64 -6.03
N GLY A 98 -5.56 -12.38 -5.63
CA GLY A 98 -4.94 -11.23 -6.28
C GLY A 98 -3.41 -11.31 -6.28
N HIS A 99 -2.80 -11.68 -5.15
CA HIS A 99 -1.35 -11.91 -5.08
C HIS A 99 -0.92 -13.09 -5.94
N PHE A 100 -1.71 -14.17 -5.97
CA PHE A 100 -1.42 -15.34 -6.80
C PHE A 100 -1.45 -14.99 -8.30
N ILE A 101 -2.46 -14.25 -8.75
CA ILE A 101 -2.57 -13.76 -10.14
C ILE A 101 -1.42 -12.81 -10.47
N ALA A 102 -1.08 -11.88 -9.58
CA ALA A 102 0.04 -10.97 -9.77
C ALA A 102 1.38 -11.71 -9.86
N ALA A 103 1.59 -12.73 -9.02
CA ALA A 103 2.77 -13.59 -9.09
C ALA A 103 2.84 -14.33 -10.43
N PHE A 104 1.73 -14.89 -10.90
CA PHE A 104 1.66 -15.57 -12.19
C PHE A 104 1.89 -14.61 -13.37
N ALA A 105 1.27 -13.42 -13.36
CA ALA A 105 1.47 -12.40 -14.37
C ALA A 105 2.93 -11.93 -14.45
N ASN A 106 3.59 -11.77 -13.30
CA ASN A 106 5.02 -11.45 -13.26
C ASN A 106 5.88 -12.61 -13.77
N LEU A 107 5.57 -13.86 -13.43
CA LEU A 107 6.27 -15.04 -13.94
C LEU A 107 6.19 -15.11 -15.48
N VAL A 108 4.99 -14.91 -16.03
CA VAL A 108 4.76 -14.84 -17.47
C VAL A 108 5.52 -13.67 -18.10
N GLY A 109 5.47 -12.48 -17.47
CA GLY A 109 6.23 -11.31 -17.89
C GLY A 109 7.74 -11.55 -17.94
N CYS A 110 8.31 -12.28 -16.97
CA CYS A 110 9.71 -12.67 -16.98
C CYS A 110 10.05 -13.54 -18.20
N VAL A 111 9.23 -14.54 -18.53
CA VAL A 111 9.45 -15.37 -19.73
C VAL A 111 9.47 -14.52 -21.01
N PHE A 112 8.55 -13.55 -21.12
CA PHE A 112 8.53 -12.64 -22.26
C PHE A 112 9.73 -11.69 -22.30
N LEU A 113 10.18 -11.17 -21.15
CA LEU A 113 11.38 -10.35 -21.06
C LEU A 113 12.65 -11.12 -21.45
N PHE A 114 12.75 -12.42 -21.16
CA PHE A 114 13.87 -13.27 -21.61
C PHE A 114 13.82 -13.57 -23.12
N THR A 115 12.64 -13.59 -23.74
CA THR A 115 12.52 -13.78 -25.20
C THR A 115 12.86 -12.54 -26.02
N ILE A 116 12.77 -11.32 -25.45
CA ILE A 116 13.15 -10.09 -26.15
C ILE A 116 14.63 -10.12 -26.62
N PRO A 117 15.63 -10.48 -25.79
CA PRO A 117 17.01 -10.64 -26.21
C PRO A 117 17.25 -11.76 -27.23
N ILE A 118 16.42 -12.82 -27.29
CA ILE A 118 16.59 -13.95 -28.21
C ILE A 118 15.98 -13.65 -29.59
N CYS A 119 14.91 -12.85 -29.64
CA CYS A 119 14.24 -12.47 -30.88
C CYS A 119 15.07 -11.47 -31.71
N VAL A 120 15.86 -10.61 -31.06
CA VAL A 120 16.67 -9.56 -31.72
C VAL A 120 17.79 -10.14 -32.62
N PRO A 121 18.63 -11.10 -32.18
CA PRO A 121 19.61 -11.76 -33.03
C PRO A 121 18.99 -12.49 -34.22
N HIS A 122 17.83 -13.13 -34.05
CA HIS A 122 17.13 -13.83 -35.13
C HIS A 122 16.60 -12.83 -36.18
N MET A 123 16.10 -11.66 -35.78
CA MET A 123 15.72 -10.62 -36.73
C MET A 123 16.93 -10.06 -37.49
N MET A 124 18.07 -9.85 -36.83
CA MET A 124 19.29 -9.35 -37.47
C MET A 124 19.99 -10.35 -38.40
N ALA A 125 19.78 -11.66 -38.22
CA ALA A 125 20.34 -12.69 -39.09
C ALA A 125 19.64 -12.82 -40.46
N HIS A 126 18.48 -12.18 -40.63
CA HIS A 126 17.68 -12.18 -41.88
C HIS A 126 17.66 -10.82 -42.59
N PHE A 127 18.55 -9.89 -42.21
CA PHE A 127 18.85 -8.65 -42.94
C PHE A 127 20.22 -8.73 -43.63
#